data_AF-A0A0N5C1S3-F1
#
_entry.id   AF-A0A0N5C1S3-F1
#
_cell.length_a   1.000
_cell.length_b   1.000
_cell.length_c   1.000
_cell.angle_alpha   90.00
_cell.angle_beta   90.00
_cell.angle_gamma   90.00
#
_symmetry.space_group_name_H-M   'P 1'
#
loop_
_entity.id
_entity.type
_entity.pdbx_description
1 polymer ?
#
loop_
_entity_poly.entity_id
_entity_poly.type
_entity_poly.pdbx_seq_one_letter_code
_entity_poly.pdbx_strand_id
1 'polypeptide(L)'
;MNSNLRLYFNYMVSPFALNLSISELYQPSVVGQSPLITIGCGTVGDPQRELSSDAERLFDDEDSGSGDRVSLVPIDAVSPHDVEPGSGVVNPKTVVEEVIEAAEFGPSGLGIPPKFHRLRVSLNNGQRISKVLDVDHGVERHVPTRRRRVPSPGVSRKRTRKGTAECSVMQQIRKAALSDPANRVRQQYRPIINKKRMKMLQMEITDYVTRLNHQTHTVEAQLLIPAIGCVLKYLLAKRMIMADTSFKLVESCRSAIHIDEYRVTPTMDSEENPPIVNYGVMIPVDTVTSIWSNNAEALFPGISLTLVSTTVFPSAMKPGWTGLHIVYGGGSMAGPLPFTLQVLILEKFKMSSDVKWNQLLGSLAQLHVTILDDCALTERIAMYLTTNSTLKAVGCLKERKCWCYKTAIGRKCTRTIEVVPEKENNNEYYAMTAFKPKKAAFHTTCKIFYLDATILSKICEAGLPSNVARAWSNLLNMRKQLAAAVAL
;
A
#
# COMPACT_ATOMS: atom_id res chain seq x y z
N MET A 1 45.16 42.28 15.85
CA MET A 1 44.38 41.59 16.91
C MET A 1 43.16 40.98 16.23
N ASN A 2 43.32 39.81 15.61
CA ASN A 2 42.97 38.48 16.17
C ASN A 2 41.51 38.49 16.68
N SER A 3 40.55 37.78 16.09
CA SER A 3 40.60 36.36 15.73
C SER A 3 39.60 35.98 14.63
N ASN A 4 40.09 35.20 13.66
CA ASN A 4 39.32 34.40 12.72
C ASN A 4 38.51 33.31 13.45
N LEU A 5 37.24 33.14 13.11
CA LEU A 5 36.47 31.93 13.37
C LEU A 5 35.85 31.45 12.05
N ARG A 6 36.69 30.80 11.24
CA ARG A 6 36.25 29.89 10.18
C ARG A 6 35.83 28.59 10.83
N LEU A 7 34.53 28.35 10.96
CA LEU A 7 34.00 27.03 11.26
C LEU A 7 33.95 26.22 9.95
N TYR A 8 34.88 25.27 9.84
CA TYR A 8 34.78 24.16 8.92
C TYR A 8 33.68 23.22 9.42
N PHE A 9 32.64 23.01 8.62
CA PHE A 9 31.80 21.82 8.73
C PHE A 9 32.02 20.96 7.49
N ASN A 10 32.75 19.86 7.71
CA ASN A 10 32.84 18.71 6.82
C ASN A 10 32.03 17.56 7.45
N TYR A 11 31.51 16.65 6.59
CA TYR A 11 30.76 15.42 6.90
C TYR A 11 29.28 15.65 7.28
N MET A 12 28.26 15.00 6.71
CA MET A 12 28.15 13.74 5.95
C MET A 12 27.00 13.84 4.93
N VAL A 13 27.22 13.49 3.66
CA VAL A 13 26.14 13.26 2.69
C VAL A 13 25.46 11.94 3.05
N SER A 14 24.22 12.02 3.54
CA SER A 14 23.34 10.87 3.78
C SER A 14 22.91 10.26 2.44
N PRO A 15 23.13 8.97 2.16
CA PRO A 15 22.59 8.30 0.98
C PRO A 15 21.24 7.68 1.34
N PHE A 16 20.24 8.49 1.64
CA PHE A 16 18.85 8.05 1.75
C PHE A 16 17.99 8.84 0.77
N ALA A 17 18.19 8.53 -0.52
CA ALA A 17 17.32 8.93 -1.61
C ALA A 17 17.12 7.72 -2.51
N LEU A 18 16.17 6.85 -2.15
CA LEU A 18 15.57 5.87 -3.06
C LEU A 18 14.12 5.63 -2.64
N ASN A 19 13.27 6.65 -2.80
CA ASN A 19 11.92 6.39 -3.30
C ASN A 19 12.08 6.03 -4.78
N LEU A 20 12.44 4.77 -5.03
CA LEU A 20 12.32 4.19 -6.35
C LEU A 20 10.82 4.16 -6.66
N SER A 21 10.37 5.11 -7.48
CA SER A 21 9.15 4.93 -8.23
C SER A 21 9.30 3.61 -9.00
N ILE A 22 8.47 2.62 -8.67
CA ILE A 22 8.44 1.31 -9.32
C ILE A 22 7.83 1.41 -10.74
N SER A 23 7.64 2.64 -11.25
CA SER A 23 6.92 2.93 -12.49
C SER A 23 7.75 2.81 -13.78
N GLU A 24 9.08 2.63 -13.72
CA GLU A 24 9.95 2.70 -14.92
C GLU A 24 10.63 1.39 -15.36
N LEU A 25 10.36 0.26 -14.72
CA LEU A 25 10.95 -1.04 -15.12
C LEU A 25 10.00 -1.90 -15.95
N TYR A 26 9.39 -1.36 -17.01
CA TYR A 26 8.83 -2.18 -18.10
C TYR A 26 8.68 -1.31 -19.38
N GLN A 27 9.72 -1.30 -20.22
CA GLN A 27 9.59 -0.98 -21.65
C GLN A 27 10.16 -2.14 -22.46
N PRO A 28 9.36 -2.86 -23.27
CA PRO A 28 9.90 -3.64 -24.36
C PRO A 28 10.18 -2.70 -25.54
N SER A 29 11.47 -2.55 -25.86
CA SER A 29 11.94 -1.93 -27.09
C SER A 29 11.63 -2.84 -28.29
N VAL A 30 10.83 -2.34 -29.24
CA VAL A 30 10.73 -2.90 -30.59
C VAL A 30 10.97 -1.77 -31.58
N VAL A 31 12.13 -1.82 -32.23
CA VAL A 31 12.42 -1.09 -33.46
C VAL A 31 12.02 -2.00 -34.62
N GLY A 32 11.18 -1.50 -35.53
CA GLY A 32 10.84 -2.19 -36.78
C GLY A 32 9.90 -1.37 -37.64
N GLN A 33 10.44 -0.85 -38.74
CA GLN A 33 9.82 0.06 -39.71
C GLN A 33 8.63 -0.56 -40.47
N SER A 34 7.68 0.29 -40.87
CA SER A 34 6.54 0.04 -41.77
C SER A 34 6.98 -0.29 -43.22
N PRO A 35 6.10 -0.77 -44.14
CA PRO A 35 4.96 0.01 -44.67
C PRO A 35 3.66 -0.74 -45.02
N LEU A 36 2.65 0.09 -45.33
CA LEU A 36 1.31 -0.12 -45.88
C LEU A 36 1.08 -1.37 -46.75
N ILE A 37 -0.09 -2.03 -46.57
CA ILE A 37 -1.02 -2.44 -47.64
C ILE A 37 -2.47 -2.33 -47.11
N THR A 38 -3.36 -1.78 -47.94
CA THR A 38 -4.81 -1.59 -47.74
C THR A 38 -5.62 -2.77 -48.33
N ILE A 39 -6.89 -2.87 -47.90
CA ILE A 39 -8.08 -3.53 -48.51
C ILE A 39 -8.51 -4.86 -47.88
N GLY A 40 -9.77 -4.91 -47.44
CA GLY A 40 -10.50 -6.16 -47.19
C GLY A 40 -11.73 -6.02 -46.28
N CYS A 41 -12.84 -5.54 -46.83
CA CYS A 41 -14.16 -5.58 -46.21
C CYS A 41 -14.65 -7.05 -46.11
N GLY A 42 -15.26 -7.43 -44.98
CA GLY A 42 -15.82 -8.77 -44.78
C GLY A 42 -16.71 -8.85 -43.54
N THR A 43 -17.95 -9.21 -43.78
CA THR A 43 -19.15 -9.15 -42.94
C THR A 43 -19.27 -10.22 -41.85
N VAL A 44 -19.99 -9.85 -40.77
CA VAL A 44 -21.01 -10.62 -40.02
C VAL A 44 -20.64 -12.04 -39.55
N GLY A 45 -20.53 -12.20 -38.23
CA GLY A 45 -20.64 -13.46 -37.53
C GLY A 45 -20.92 -13.23 -36.04
N ASP A 46 -22.13 -13.55 -35.61
CA ASP A 46 -22.59 -13.49 -34.22
C ASP A 46 -21.68 -14.29 -33.26
N PRO A 47 -21.41 -13.81 -32.04
CA PRO A 47 -20.84 -14.67 -31.01
C PRO A 47 -21.94 -15.43 -30.29
N GLN A 48 -21.79 -16.75 -30.27
CA GLN A 48 -22.58 -17.69 -29.50
C GLN A 48 -22.68 -17.29 -28.02
N ARG A 49 -23.90 -17.39 -27.51
CA ARG A 49 -24.21 -17.53 -26.08
C ARG A 49 -23.41 -18.69 -25.48
N GLU A 50 -22.50 -18.38 -24.57
CA GLU A 50 -22.07 -19.34 -23.56
C GLU A 50 -22.78 -19.09 -22.24
N LEU A 51 -23.15 -20.21 -21.63
CA LEU A 51 -24.13 -20.37 -20.57
C LEU A 51 -23.69 -19.73 -19.26
N SER A 52 -24.63 -19.01 -18.66
CA SER A 52 -24.58 -18.52 -17.28
C SER A 52 -24.43 -19.69 -16.31
N SER A 53 -23.38 -19.69 -15.51
CA SER A 53 -23.30 -20.52 -14.31
C SER A 53 -23.97 -19.78 -13.15
N ASP A 54 -25.19 -20.20 -12.84
CA ASP A 54 -25.91 -19.94 -11.60
C ASP A 54 -25.10 -20.39 -10.38
N ALA A 55 -24.62 -19.45 -9.56
CA ALA A 55 -24.18 -19.73 -8.20
C ALA A 55 -24.03 -18.48 -7.30
N GLU A 56 -24.93 -17.49 -7.37
CA GLU A 56 -25.03 -16.46 -6.30
C GLU A 56 -26.50 -16.06 -6.07
N ARG A 57 -27.26 -17.01 -5.49
CA ARG A 57 -28.50 -16.71 -4.75
C ARG A 57 -28.33 -17.23 -3.32
N LEU A 58 -27.82 -16.39 -2.45
CA LEU A 58 -27.95 -16.48 -1.00
C LEU A 58 -27.75 -15.06 -0.48
N PHE A 59 -28.57 -14.64 0.49
CA PHE A 59 -28.74 -13.28 1.03
C PHE A 59 -29.80 -12.40 0.37
N ASP A 60 -30.99 -12.96 0.17
CA ASP A 60 -32.24 -12.21 0.37
C ASP A 60 -33.00 -12.92 1.50
N ASP A 61 -32.75 -12.52 2.74
CA ASP A 61 -33.69 -12.77 3.84
C ASP A 61 -34.33 -11.43 4.17
N GLU A 62 -35.59 -11.33 3.77
CA GLU A 62 -36.56 -10.34 4.23
C GLU A 62 -36.74 -10.49 5.75
N ASP A 63 -36.63 -9.39 6.48
CA ASP A 63 -37.16 -9.31 7.83
C ASP A 63 -38.05 -8.07 7.93
N SER A 64 -39.22 -8.19 7.30
CA SER A 64 -40.38 -7.34 7.54
C SER A 64 -41.14 -7.87 8.74
N GLY A 65 -40.65 -7.50 9.93
CA GLY A 65 -41.37 -7.64 11.20
C GLY A 65 -42.13 -6.37 11.55
N SER A 66 -43.44 -6.37 11.30
CA SER A 66 -44.45 -5.59 12.02
C SER A 66 -44.19 -5.63 13.53
N GLY A 67 -44.43 -4.63 14.36
CA GLY A 67 -45.19 -3.40 14.24
C GLY A 67 -45.52 -3.07 15.69
N ASP A 68 -45.32 -1.82 16.12
CA ASP A 68 -45.97 -1.37 17.34
C ASP A 68 -46.36 0.10 17.23
N ARG A 69 -47.63 0.31 17.50
CA ARG A 69 -48.35 1.57 17.42
C ARG A 69 -48.02 2.44 18.64
N VAL A 70 -47.68 3.68 18.34
CA VAL A 70 -48.16 4.94 18.96
C VAL A 70 -48.78 4.81 20.35
N SER A 71 -48.15 5.48 21.32
CA SER A 71 -48.89 6.24 22.34
C SER A 71 -48.21 7.59 22.52
N LEU A 72 -48.79 8.61 21.88
CA LEU A 72 -48.49 10.03 22.12
C LEU A 72 -49.28 10.45 23.36
N VAL A 73 -48.59 10.82 24.42
CA VAL A 73 -49.18 11.55 25.55
C VAL A 73 -49.02 13.05 25.26
N PRO A 74 -50.11 13.85 25.30
CA PRO A 74 -50.00 15.29 25.16
C PRO A 74 -49.54 15.88 26.51
N ILE A 75 -48.52 16.74 26.47
CA ILE A 75 -48.19 17.63 27.58
C ILE A 75 -48.68 19.01 27.19
N ASP A 76 -49.70 19.46 27.91
CA ASP A 76 -50.29 20.79 27.81
C ASP A 76 -49.32 21.88 28.26
N ALA A 77 -49.48 23.01 27.57
CA ALA A 77 -48.85 24.27 27.86
C ALA A 77 -49.32 24.83 29.21
N VAL A 78 -48.37 25.16 30.10
CA VAL A 78 -48.57 26.15 31.16
C VAL A 78 -47.31 27.01 31.29
N SER A 79 -47.51 28.30 31.06
CA SER A 79 -46.71 29.44 31.53
C SER A 79 -47.75 30.51 31.93
N PRO A 80 -47.49 31.55 32.74
CA PRO A 80 -46.22 32.01 33.33
C PRO A 80 -46.32 32.40 34.84
N HIS A 81 -45.17 32.65 35.50
CA HIS A 81 -44.86 33.88 36.28
C HIS A 81 -43.58 33.77 37.11
N ASP A 82 -42.73 34.79 36.95
CA ASP A 82 -41.81 35.50 37.85
C ASP A 82 -41.47 34.92 39.25
N VAL A 83 -40.17 34.87 39.61
CA VAL A 83 -39.54 35.59 40.74
C VAL A 83 -37.99 35.44 40.67
N GLU A 84 -37.34 36.59 40.56
CA GLU A 84 -36.00 37.09 40.93
C GLU A 84 -34.75 36.24 41.30
N PRO A 85 -33.53 36.83 41.16
CA PRO A 85 -32.24 36.14 41.22
C PRO A 85 -31.54 36.23 42.58
N GLY A 86 -30.77 35.20 42.93
CA GLY A 86 -29.97 35.12 44.16
C GLY A 86 -28.58 34.52 43.95
N SER A 87 -27.58 35.29 44.35
CA SER A 87 -26.12 35.08 44.25
C SER A 87 -25.53 34.06 45.24
N GLY A 88 -24.39 33.44 44.90
CA GLY A 88 -23.46 32.77 45.84
C GLY A 88 -22.67 31.63 45.17
N VAL A 89 -21.43 31.79 44.67
CA VAL A 89 -20.12 31.84 45.37
C VAL A 89 -19.65 30.47 45.93
N VAL A 90 -18.55 29.98 45.30
CA VAL A 90 -17.44 29.14 45.84
C VAL A 90 -17.56 27.60 45.88
N ASN A 91 -16.99 26.98 44.82
CA ASN A 91 -15.74 26.16 44.80
C ASN A 91 -15.61 24.84 45.63
N PRO A 92 -14.66 23.95 45.25
CA PRO A 92 -14.90 22.52 45.01
C PRO A 92 -14.13 21.61 45.96
N LYS A 93 -14.41 20.30 45.98
CA LYS A 93 -13.38 19.30 46.34
C LYS A 93 -13.75 17.81 46.09
N THR A 94 -12.72 17.12 45.57
CA THR A 94 -12.23 15.75 45.83
C THR A 94 -12.98 14.50 45.34
N VAL A 95 -12.33 13.84 44.37
CA VAL A 95 -11.63 12.53 44.45
C VAL A 95 -12.30 11.41 45.26
N VAL A 96 -12.61 10.29 44.60
CA VAL A 96 -12.42 8.92 45.11
C VAL A 96 -12.04 7.98 43.94
N GLU A 97 -10.91 7.28 44.10
CA GLU A 97 -10.50 6.07 43.36
C GLU A 97 -11.13 4.82 43.98
N GLU A 98 -11.41 3.79 43.16
CA GLU A 98 -11.37 2.33 43.46
C GLU A 98 -11.59 1.61 42.10
N VAL A 99 -10.66 0.84 41.48
CA VAL A 99 -10.05 -0.48 41.81
C VAL A 99 -11.14 -1.46 42.30
N ILE A 100 -11.46 -2.59 41.67
CA ILE A 100 -10.79 -3.91 41.47
C ILE A 100 -11.79 -4.69 40.53
N GLU A 101 -11.46 -5.58 39.59
CA GLU A 101 -11.14 -6.99 39.84
C GLU A 101 -10.89 -7.78 38.54
N ALA A 102 -9.86 -8.62 38.59
CA ALA A 102 -9.49 -9.61 37.59
C ALA A 102 -10.23 -10.94 37.86
N ALA A 103 -10.54 -11.70 36.81
CA ALA A 103 -10.92 -13.10 36.92
C ALA A 103 -10.12 -13.95 35.93
N GLU A 104 -9.28 -14.82 36.48
CA GLU A 104 -8.56 -15.90 35.82
C GLU A 104 -9.29 -17.25 35.96
N PHE A 105 -8.85 -18.21 35.13
CA PHE A 105 -9.09 -19.67 35.12
C PHE A 105 -10.42 -20.16 34.52
N GLY A 106 -10.47 -21.15 33.61
CA GLY A 106 -9.48 -22.16 33.25
C GLY A 106 -9.97 -23.08 32.11
N PRO A 107 -9.26 -24.20 31.84
CA PRO A 107 -9.10 -24.78 30.50
C PRO A 107 -9.92 -26.05 30.26
N SER A 108 -10.17 -26.41 28.98
CA SER A 108 -10.12 -27.79 28.43
C SER A 108 -10.76 -27.86 27.03
N GLY A 109 -10.09 -28.54 26.09
CA GLY A 109 -10.70 -28.90 24.81
C GLY A 109 -9.70 -29.22 23.69
N LEU A 110 -8.98 -30.35 23.81
CA LEU A 110 -8.21 -30.96 22.73
C LEU A 110 -9.16 -31.39 21.59
N GLY A 111 -9.23 -30.60 20.53
CA GLY A 111 -9.99 -30.89 19.31
C GLY A 111 -9.05 -31.20 18.14
N ILE A 112 -9.12 -32.44 17.65
CA ILE A 112 -8.44 -32.95 16.46
C ILE A 112 -8.76 -32.05 15.24
N PRO A 113 -7.78 -31.57 14.44
CA PRO A 113 -8.08 -30.78 13.25
C PRO A 113 -8.73 -31.64 12.16
N PRO A 114 -9.75 -31.12 11.45
CA PRO A 114 -10.40 -31.85 10.36
C PRO A 114 -9.45 -32.01 9.16
N LYS A 115 -9.45 -33.23 8.61
CA LYS A 115 -8.71 -33.62 7.42
C LYS A 115 -9.16 -32.77 6.23
N PHE A 116 -8.24 -32.02 5.63
CA PHE A 116 -8.47 -31.32 4.37
C PHE A 116 -8.79 -32.32 3.25
N HIS A 117 -9.96 -32.18 2.63
CA HIS A 117 -10.25 -32.78 1.33
C HIS A 117 -9.40 -32.08 0.27
N ARG A 118 -8.43 -32.82 -0.31
CA ARG A 118 -7.71 -32.40 -1.51
C ARG A 118 -8.65 -32.51 -2.71
N LEU A 119 -8.89 -31.40 -3.39
CA LEU A 119 -9.32 -31.41 -4.78
C LEU A 119 -8.17 -31.99 -5.62
N ARG A 120 -8.38 -33.19 -6.19
CA ARG A 120 -7.57 -33.72 -7.28
C ARG A 120 -8.02 -33.01 -8.55
N VAL A 121 -7.19 -32.10 -9.05
CA VAL A 121 -7.23 -31.72 -10.47
C VAL A 121 -5.89 -32.13 -11.07
N SER A 122 -5.99 -32.96 -12.10
CA SER A 122 -4.89 -33.57 -12.84
C SER A 122 -4.06 -32.52 -13.56
N LEU A 123 -2.75 -32.56 -13.32
CA LEU A 123 -1.74 -31.92 -14.16
C LEU A 123 -1.62 -32.66 -15.49
N ASN A 124 -1.60 -31.92 -16.60
CA ASN A 124 -0.97 -32.38 -17.83
C ASN A 124 0.03 -31.32 -18.31
N ASN A 125 1.31 -31.72 -18.25
CA ASN A 125 2.50 -31.38 -19.05
C ASN A 125 2.48 -30.09 -19.90
N GLY A 126 3.50 -29.23 -19.91
CA GLY A 126 4.82 -29.30 -19.28
C GLY A 126 5.73 -28.22 -19.85
N GLN A 127 6.65 -27.71 -19.04
CA GLN A 127 7.93 -27.15 -19.48
C GLN A 127 8.89 -27.18 -18.30
N ARG A 128 9.93 -28.00 -18.44
CA ARG A 128 11.03 -28.15 -17.50
C ARG A 128 12.00 -26.98 -17.70
N ILE A 129 12.24 -26.21 -16.66
CA ILE A 129 13.49 -25.45 -16.52
C ILE A 129 14.26 -26.08 -15.37
N SER A 130 15.47 -26.53 -15.70
CA SER A 130 16.41 -27.25 -14.86
C SER A 130 17.05 -26.37 -13.78
N LYS A 131 17.10 -26.95 -12.56
CA LYS A 131 18.12 -26.87 -11.50
C LYS A 131 19.25 -25.84 -11.67
N VAL A 132 19.48 -25.04 -10.63
CA VAL A 132 20.70 -25.09 -9.79
C VAL A 132 20.33 -24.53 -8.42
N LEU A 133 20.51 -25.33 -7.36
CA LEU A 133 20.95 -24.94 -6.00
C LEU A 133 20.84 -26.20 -5.12
N ASP A 134 21.90 -27.02 -5.14
CA ASP A 134 22.12 -28.04 -4.12
C ASP A 134 22.53 -27.35 -2.81
N VAL A 135 21.75 -27.57 -1.76
CA VAL A 135 22.13 -27.30 -0.37
C VAL A 135 22.14 -28.65 0.33
N ASP A 136 23.32 -29.25 0.43
CA ASP A 136 23.55 -30.46 1.22
C ASP A 136 23.56 -30.12 2.71
N HIS A 137 22.56 -30.61 3.44
CA HIS A 137 22.60 -30.77 4.89
C HIS A 137 22.17 -32.19 5.27
N GLY A 138 23.15 -33.00 5.64
CA GLY A 138 23.07 -33.71 6.93
C GLY A 138 23.06 -35.25 6.91
N VAL A 139 23.82 -35.75 7.88
CA VAL A 139 23.58 -36.93 8.73
C VAL A 139 24.42 -38.17 8.44
N GLU A 140 25.41 -38.33 9.33
CA GLU A 140 26.13 -39.55 9.67
C GLU A 140 25.20 -40.76 9.86
N ARG A 141 25.54 -41.90 9.26
CA ARG A 141 25.42 -43.22 9.92
C ARG A 141 26.54 -44.14 9.48
N HIS A 142 27.26 -44.65 10.48
CA HIS A 142 28.21 -45.74 10.39
C HIS A 142 27.51 -47.11 10.19
N VAL A 143 28.28 -48.04 9.60
CA VAL A 143 28.39 -49.51 9.85
C VAL A 143 28.45 -50.31 8.52
N PRO A 144 29.28 -51.38 8.44
CA PRO A 144 30.12 -51.65 7.27
C PRO A 144 29.68 -52.88 6.47
N THR A 145 30.23 -53.04 5.26
CA THR A 145 30.30 -54.36 4.64
C THR A 145 31.59 -54.54 3.85
N ARG A 146 32.44 -55.43 4.38
CA ARG A 146 33.52 -56.13 3.67
C ARG A 146 33.00 -56.69 2.35
N ARG A 147 33.64 -56.38 1.22
CA ARG A 147 33.92 -57.37 0.17
C ARG A 147 35.28 -57.11 -0.47
N ARG A 148 36.17 -58.09 -0.26
CA ARG A 148 37.41 -58.35 -1.01
C ARG A 148 37.12 -58.31 -2.52
N ARG A 149 37.92 -57.56 -3.29
CA ARG A 149 38.35 -57.95 -4.64
C ARG A 149 39.82 -57.61 -4.85
N VAL A 150 40.56 -58.70 -5.05
CA VAL A 150 41.85 -58.96 -5.69
C VAL A 150 42.48 -57.77 -6.47
N PRO A 151 43.78 -57.48 -6.27
CA PRO A 151 44.53 -56.57 -7.13
C PRO A 151 45.00 -57.29 -8.40
N SER A 152 44.70 -56.73 -9.57
CA SER A 152 45.39 -57.07 -10.82
C SER A 152 46.46 -56.00 -11.13
N PRO A 153 47.70 -56.39 -11.45
CA PRO A 153 48.80 -55.46 -11.70
C PRO A 153 48.77 -54.96 -13.15
N GLY A 154 48.21 -53.77 -13.37
CA GLY A 154 48.28 -53.07 -14.64
C GLY A 154 49.34 -51.97 -14.61
N VAL A 155 50.59 -52.32 -14.89
CA VAL A 155 51.70 -51.36 -15.03
C VAL A 155 51.49 -50.55 -16.32
N SER A 156 50.76 -49.44 -16.23
CA SER A 156 50.76 -48.41 -17.27
C SER A 156 51.96 -47.49 -17.07
N ARG A 157 53.06 -47.80 -17.76
CA ARG A 157 54.23 -46.92 -17.92
C ARG A 157 53.78 -45.57 -18.51
N LYS A 158 53.54 -44.58 -17.64
CA LYS A 158 53.51 -43.16 -18.04
C LYS A 158 54.92 -42.79 -18.51
N ARG A 159 55.10 -42.74 -19.83
CA ARG A 159 56.26 -42.10 -20.47
C ARG A 159 56.30 -40.64 -20.01
N THR A 160 57.23 -40.32 -19.12
CA THR A 160 57.70 -38.96 -18.88
C THR A 160 58.44 -38.49 -20.15
N ARG A 161 57.68 -37.97 -21.12
CA ARG A 161 58.26 -37.14 -22.18
C ARG A 161 58.75 -35.86 -21.51
N LYS A 162 60.06 -35.79 -21.30
CA LYS A 162 60.84 -34.60 -20.99
C LYS A 162 60.83 -33.68 -22.23
N GLY A 163 59.64 -33.22 -22.61
CA GLY A 163 59.47 -32.20 -23.63
C GLY A 163 59.75 -30.86 -22.96
N THR A 164 60.74 -30.14 -23.48
CA THR A 164 60.96 -28.72 -23.21
C THR A 164 59.61 -28.01 -23.25
N ALA A 165 59.16 -27.57 -22.07
CA ALA A 165 57.88 -26.94 -21.89
C ALA A 165 57.91 -25.55 -22.53
N GLU A 166 57.74 -25.51 -23.85
CA GLU A 166 57.28 -24.31 -24.53
C GLU A 166 55.90 -24.00 -23.95
N CYS A 167 55.93 -23.17 -22.91
CA CYS A 167 54.77 -22.61 -22.26
C CYS A 167 53.90 -22.03 -23.39
N SER A 168 52.74 -22.65 -23.62
CA SER A 168 51.80 -22.25 -24.67
C SER A 168 51.71 -20.72 -24.71
N VAL A 169 51.66 -20.12 -25.89
CA VAL A 169 51.53 -18.66 -26.06
C VAL A 169 50.42 -18.09 -25.15
N MET A 170 49.35 -18.83 -24.92
CA MET A 170 48.29 -18.51 -23.95
C MET A 170 48.75 -18.43 -22.49
N GLN A 171 49.64 -19.33 -22.03
CA GLN A 171 50.24 -19.24 -20.69
C GLN A 171 51.21 -18.07 -20.56
N GLN A 172 51.95 -17.73 -21.63
CA GLN A 172 52.84 -16.56 -21.62
C GLN A 172 52.04 -15.25 -21.59
N ILE A 173 50.97 -15.13 -22.38
CA ILE A 173 50.05 -13.99 -22.34
C ILE A 173 49.40 -13.85 -20.95
N ARG A 174 48.98 -14.96 -20.34
CA ARG A 174 48.44 -14.93 -18.96
C ARG A 174 49.48 -14.47 -17.93
N LYS A 175 50.74 -14.92 -18.04
CA LYS A 175 51.83 -14.47 -17.17
C LYS A 175 52.13 -12.98 -17.37
N ALA A 176 52.18 -12.51 -18.62
CA ALA A 176 52.41 -11.11 -18.96
C ALA A 176 51.29 -10.19 -18.43
N ALA A 177 50.03 -10.59 -18.59
CA ALA A 177 48.88 -9.86 -18.05
C ALA A 177 48.88 -9.81 -16.51
N LEU A 178 49.36 -10.85 -15.82
CA LEU A 178 49.49 -10.87 -14.37
C LEU A 178 50.70 -10.06 -13.85
N SER A 179 51.71 -9.82 -14.68
CA SER A 179 52.84 -8.96 -14.36
C SER A 179 52.60 -7.47 -14.63
N ASP A 180 51.48 -7.11 -15.27
CA ASP A 180 51.11 -5.72 -15.48
C ASP A 180 50.92 -5.01 -14.12
N PRO A 181 51.71 -3.96 -13.82
CA PRO A 181 51.57 -3.16 -12.60
C PRO A 181 50.14 -2.64 -12.41
N ALA A 182 49.42 -2.32 -13.49
CA ALA A 182 48.03 -1.89 -13.43
C ALA A 182 47.10 -2.98 -12.88
N ASN A 183 47.33 -4.25 -13.22
CA ASN A 183 46.57 -5.38 -12.69
C ASN A 183 46.91 -5.69 -11.23
N ARG A 184 48.17 -5.47 -10.81
CA ARG A 184 48.54 -5.60 -9.38
C ARG A 184 47.86 -4.53 -8.52
N VAL A 185 47.82 -3.29 -9.00
CA VAL A 185 47.09 -2.20 -8.32
C VAL A 185 45.59 -2.53 -8.25
N ARG A 186 44.98 -2.98 -9.35
CA ARG A 186 43.56 -3.39 -9.36
C ARG A 186 43.25 -4.55 -8.41
N GLN A 187 44.16 -5.51 -8.24
CA GLN A 187 43.98 -6.62 -7.30
C GLN A 187 44.05 -6.18 -5.82
N GLN A 188 44.82 -5.13 -5.50
CA GLN A 188 44.90 -4.59 -4.14
C GLN A 188 43.61 -3.88 -3.69
N TYR A 189 42.82 -3.35 -4.63
CA TYR A 189 41.56 -2.65 -4.33
C TYR A 189 40.31 -3.54 -4.35
N ARG A 190 40.46 -4.88 -4.35
CA ARG A 190 39.27 -5.75 -4.23
C ARG A 190 38.62 -5.53 -2.85
N PRO A 191 37.36 -5.06 -2.79
CA PRO A 191 36.69 -4.86 -1.52
C PRO A 191 36.67 -6.18 -0.73
N ILE A 192 37.11 -6.13 0.52
CA ILE A 192 37.08 -7.30 1.42
C ILE A 192 35.64 -7.52 1.84
N ILE A 193 34.94 -8.35 1.08
CA ILE A 193 33.52 -8.63 1.32
C ILE A 193 33.40 -9.75 2.34
N ASN A 194 32.93 -9.40 3.52
CA ASN A 194 32.72 -10.35 4.61
C ASN A 194 31.55 -11.29 4.28
N LYS A 195 31.87 -12.48 3.75
CA LYS A 195 30.89 -13.51 3.36
C LYS A 195 29.97 -13.92 4.52
N LYS A 196 30.50 -14.01 5.75
CA LYS A 196 29.71 -14.36 6.94
C LYS A 196 28.64 -13.30 7.21
N ARG A 197 29.02 -12.02 7.17
CA ARG A 197 28.08 -10.90 7.32
C ARG A 197 27.01 -10.91 6.23
N MET A 198 27.40 -11.11 4.97
CA MET A 198 26.44 -11.19 3.86
C MET A 198 25.40 -12.31 4.07
N LYS A 199 25.85 -13.50 4.51
CA LYS A 199 24.96 -14.64 4.80
C LYS A 199 24.00 -14.32 5.95
N MET A 200 24.46 -13.66 7.01
CA MET A 200 23.58 -13.23 8.11
C MET A 200 22.49 -12.25 7.65
N LEU A 201 22.86 -11.25 6.84
CA LEU A 201 21.88 -10.31 6.27
C LEU A 201 20.86 -11.02 5.37
N GLN A 202 21.31 -11.97 4.55
CA GLN A 202 20.43 -12.79 3.71
C GLN A 202 19.44 -13.62 4.54
N MET A 203 19.88 -14.22 5.65
CA MET A 203 18.99 -14.96 6.55
C MET A 203 17.94 -14.04 7.17
N GLU A 204 18.33 -12.85 7.66
CA GLU A 204 17.38 -11.88 8.24
C GLU A 204 16.29 -11.47 7.24
N ILE A 205 16.66 -11.19 5.99
CA ILE A 205 15.71 -10.87 4.92
C ILE A 205 14.83 -12.09 4.58
N THR A 206 15.43 -13.28 4.51
CA THR A 206 14.69 -14.53 4.19
C THR A 206 13.67 -14.86 5.26
N ASP A 207 14.02 -14.69 6.53
CA ASP A 207 13.10 -14.90 7.66
C ASP A 207 11.94 -13.90 7.60
N TYR A 208 12.23 -12.64 7.28
CA TYR A 208 11.19 -11.62 7.10
C TYR A 208 10.26 -11.92 5.91
N VAL A 209 10.81 -12.27 4.74
CA VAL A 209 10.03 -12.70 3.57
C VAL A 209 9.18 -13.92 3.90
N THR A 210 9.69 -14.85 4.70
CA THR A 210 8.94 -16.03 5.11
C THR A 210 7.74 -15.63 5.96
N ARG A 211 7.91 -14.71 6.93
CA ARG A 211 6.79 -14.15 7.71
C ARG A 211 5.76 -13.44 6.83
N LEU A 212 6.18 -12.60 5.89
CA LEU A 212 5.25 -11.92 4.98
C LEU A 212 4.50 -12.91 4.07
N ASN A 213 5.14 -14.00 3.64
CA ASN A 213 4.48 -15.06 2.88
C ASN A 213 3.43 -15.85 3.69
N HIS A 214 3.40 -15.71 5.01
CA HIS A 214 2.30 -16.21 5.84
C HIS A 214 1.16 -15.20 5.98
N GLN A 215 1.31 -13.97 5.48
CA GLN A 215 0.36 -12.85 5.55
C GLN A 215 -0.14 -12.42 4.15
N THR A 216 -0.33 -13.38 3.25
CA THR A 216 -0.66 -13.13 1.83
C THR A 216 -1.97 -12.39 1.57
N HIS A 217 -2.85 -12.26 2.57
CA HIS A 217 -4.09 -11.50 2.45
C HIS A 217 -3.99 -10.07 2.97
N THR A 218 -2.81 -9.62 3.41
CA THR A 218 -2.57 -8.24 3.84
C THR A 218 -1.98 -7.41 2.69
N VAL A 219 -2.41 -6.15 2.55
CA VAL A 219 -1.89 -5.24 1.51
C VAL A 219 -0.40 -4.96 1.74
N GLU A 220 0.02 -4.84 2.99
CA GLU A 220 1.40 -4.57 3.38
C GLU A 220 2.34 -5.67 2.91
N ALA A 221 1.97 -6.94 3.09
CA ALA A 221 2.79 -8.05 2.61
C ALA A 221 2.92 -8.03 1.08
N GLN A 222 1.85 -7.68 0.37
CA GLN A 222 1.82 -7.60 -1.08
C GLN A 222 2.71 -6.47 -1.63
N LEU A 223 2.88 -5.38 -0.87
CA LEU A 223 3.76 -4.26 -1.23
C LEU A 223 5.21 -4.47 -0.80
N LEU A 224 5.43 -5.03 0.40
CA LEU A 224 6.77 -5.13 1.00
C LEU A 224 7.60 -6.28 0.41
N ILE A 225 6.99 -7.39 -0.05
CA ILE A 225 7.74 -8.49 -0.69
C ILE A 225 8.44 -8.03 -1.99
N PRO A 226 7.76 -7.34 -2.93
CA PRO A 226 8.43 -6.76 -4.10
C PRO A 226 9.47 -5.70 -3.75
N ALA A 227 9.24 -4.88 -2.71
CA ALA A 227 10.17 -3.82 -2.31
C ALA A 227 11.57 -4.34 -1.89
N ILE A 228 11.65 -5.59 -1.42
CA ILE A 228 12.91 -6.30 -1.11
C ILE A 228 13.39 -7.21 -2.24
N GLY A 229 12.92 -6.96 -3.47
CA GLY A 229 13.34 -7.66 -4.68
C GLY A 229 12.93 -9.14 -4.73
N CYS A 230 11.92 -9.53 -3.95
CA CYS A 230 11.37 -10.89 -3.96
C CYS A 230 10.11 -10.97 -4.82
N VAL A 231 9.83 -12.15 -5.36
CA VAL A 231 8.61 -12.41 -6.15
C VAL A 231 7.50 -12.89 -5.21
N LEU A 232 6.29 -12.36 -5.40
CA LEU A 232 5.11 -12.81 -4.69
C LEU A 232 4.82 -14.28 -5.01
N LYS A 233 4.59 -15.08 -3.97
CA LYS A 233 4.23 -16.50 -4.15
C LYS A 233 2.80 -16.70 -4.64
N TYR A 234 1.92 -15.75 -4.35
CA TYR A 234 0.50 -15.84 -4.61
C TYR A 234 0.01 -14.58 -5.32
N LEU A 235 -1.00 -14.73 -6.17
CA LEU A 235 -1.67 -13.62 -6.83
C LEU A 235 -2.46 -12.78 -5.80
N LEU A 236 -2.71 -11.52 -6.14
CA LEU A 236 -3.53 -10.63 -5.35
C LEU A 236 -4.94 -11.20 -5.19
N ALA A 237 -5.36 -11.38 -3.93
CA ALA A 237 -6.70 -11.83 -3.60
C ALA A 237 -7.75 -10.80 -4.02
N LYS A 238 -8.97 -11.28 -4.33
CA LYS A 238 -10.12 -10.40 -4.61
C LYS A 238 -10.46 -9.52 -3.41
N ARG A 239 -10.28 -10.03 -2.20
CA ARG A 239 -10.47 -9.36 -0.92
C ARG A 239 -9.18 -9.41 -0.12
N MET A 240 -8.75 -8.28 0.39
CA MET A 240 -7.58 -8.15 1.26
C MET A 240 -7.93 -7.37 2.52
N ILE A 241 -7.06 -7.41 3.51
CA ILE A 241 -7.09 -6.55 4.70
C ILE A 241 -5.88 -5.61 4.69
N MET A 242 -6.02 -4.49 5.37
CA MET A 242 -4.95 -3.50 5.56
C MET A 242 -5.07 -2.95 6.98
N ALA A 243 -3.95 -2.72 7.65
CA ALA A 243 -3.94 -2.05 8.95
C ALA A 243 -4.42 -0.60 8.79
N ASP A 244 -5.18 -0.12 9.77
CA ASP A 244 -5.55 1.28 9.91
C ASP A 244 -4.33 2.19 10.02
N THR A 245 -3.26 1.75 10.69
CA THR A 245 -1.98 2.47 10.77
C THR A 245 -1.27 2.63 9.42
N SER A 246 -1.57 1.76 8.45
CA SER A 246 -1.10 1.87 7.06
C SER A 246 -2.02 2.71 6.17
N PHE A 247 -3.24 3.02 6.59
CA PHE A 247 -4.19 3.85 5.84
C PHE A 247 -4.17 5.30 6.33
N LYS A 248 -3.10 6.04 6.02
CA LYS A 248 -2.92 7.41 6.55
C LYS A 248 -3.68 8.50 5.78
N LEU A 249 -4.19 8.21 4.58
CA LEU A 249 -4.75 9.23 3.68
C LEU A 249 -5.81 10.14 4.33
N VAL A 250 -6.74 9.54 5.07
CA VAL A 250 -7.82 10.27 5.76
C VAL A 250 -7.29 10.99 6.99
N GLU A 251 -6.47 10.29 7.79
CA GLU A 251 -5.91 10.84 9.02
C GLU A 251 -5.03 12.06 8.73
N SER A 252 -4.16 11.99 7.71
CA SER A 252 -3.33 13.13 7.28
C SER A 252 -4.14 14.36 6.88
N CYS A 253 -5.36 14.18 6.35
CA CYS A 253 -6.26 15.29 6.04
C CYS A 253 -6.98 15.84 7.27
N ARG A 254 -7.31 14.97 8.24
CA ARG A 254 -7.96 15.36 9.50
C ARG A 254 -6.98 16.01 10.49
N SER A 255 -5.73 15.58 10.47
CA SER A 255 -4.62 16.12 11.27
C SER A 255 -3.83 17.20 10.51
N ALA A 256 -4.39 17.76 9.44
CA ALA A 256 -3.73 18.78 8.63
C ALA A 256 -3.47 20.06 9.46
N ILE A 257 -2.30 20.67 9.23
CA ILE A 257 -1.84 21.85 9.98
C ILE A 257 -2.70 23.05 9.59
N HIS A 258 -3.14 23.83 10.58
CA HIS A 258 -3.95 25.02 10.31
C HIS A 258 -3.15 26.05 9.50
N ILE A 259 -3.79 26.71 8.53
CA ILE A 259 -3.10 27.66 7.64
C ILE A 259 -2.37 28.78 8.39
N ASP A 260 -2.95 29.28 9.48
CA ASP A 260 -2.33 30.35 10.27
C ASP A 260 -1.05 29.88 10.97
N GLU A 261 -1.06 28.65 11.50
CA GLU A 261 0.13 28.03 12.08
C GLU A 261 1.21 27.83 11.03
N TYR A 262 0.83 27.30 9.87
CA TYR A 262 1.74 27.07 8.75
C TYR A 262 2.39 28.38 8.25
N ARG A 263 1.63 29.48 8.18
CA ARG A 263 2.14 30.79 7.76
C ARG A 263 3.14 31.38 8.74
N VAL A 264 2.98 31.11 10.04
CA VAL A 264 3.91 31.58 11.08
C VAL A 264 5.17 30.71 11.10
N THR A 265 5.01 29.38 11.01
CA THR A 265 6.11 28.42 11.04
C THR A 265 5.95 27.43 9.89
N PRO A 266 6.47 27.73 8.70
CA PRO A 266 6.43 26.81 7.58
C PRO A 266 7.17 25.52 7.95
N THR A 267 6.40 24.44 8.06
CA THR A 267 6.93 23.09 8.29
C THR A 267 7.08 22.38 6.95
N MET A 268 8.12 21.56 6.84
CA MET A 268 8.31 20.61 5.74
C MET A 268 8.49 19.23 6.34
N ASP A 269 8.09 18.20 5.61
CA ASP A 269 8.36 16.82 6.03
C ASP A 269 9.84 16.46 5.84
N SER A 270 10.21 15.22 6.18
CA SER A 270 11.58 14.71 6.01
C SER A 270 12.08 14.67 4.57
N GLU A 271 11.17 14.79 3.60
CA GLU A 271 11.44 14.82 2.16
C GLU A 271 11.34 16.24 1.58
N GLU A 272 11.32 17.26 2.43
CA GLU A 272 11.17 18.68 2.06
C GLU A 272 9.85 19.01 1.36
N ASN A 273 8.83 18.14 1.47
CA ASN A 273 7.50 18.41 0.95
C ASN A 273 6.68 19.22 1.97
N PRO A 274 5.86 20.17 1.51
CA PRO A 274 4.96 20.89 2.41
C PRO A 274 3.83 19.97 2.89
N PRO A 275 3.29 20.20 4.10
CA PRO A 275 2.20 19.42 4.67
C PRO A 275 0.87 19.69 3.96
N ILE A 276 -0.13 18.85 4.25
CA ILE A 276 -1.52 19.18 3.96
C ILE A 276 -1.94 20.34 4.88
N VAL A 277 -2.57 21.35 4.29
CA VAL A 277 -2.98 22.56 5.02
C VAL A 277 -4.49 22.61 5.21
N ASN A 278 -4.92 22.97 6.42
CA ASN A 278 -6.32 23.11 6.79
C ASN A 278 -6.70 24.60 6.87
N TYR A 279 -7.69 25.02 6.09
CA TYR A 279 -8.25 26.38 6.17
C TYR A 279 -9.41 26.50 7.16
N GLY A 280 -9.79 25.40 7.82
CA GLY A 280 -10.88 25.40 8.79
C GLY A 280 -12.23 25.69 8.14
N VAL A 281 -13.08 26.43 8.86
CA VAL A 281 -14.42 26.80 8.42
C VAL A 281 -14.34 28.02 7.50
N MET A 282 -14.81 27.85 6.26
CA MET A 282 -14.85 28.91 5.26
C MET A 282 -15.89 29.97 5.65
N ILE A 283 -15.42 31.17 5.97
CA ILE A 283 -16.24 32.35 6.22
C ILE A 283 -16.47 33.05 4.87
N PRO A 284 -17.63 33.69 4.61
CA PRO A 284 -17.92 34.36 3.33
C PRO A 284 -16.88 35.40 2.85
N VAL A 285 -16.07 35.95 3.77
CA VAL A 285 -14.98 36.90 3.46
C VAL A 285 -13.77 36.17 2.84
N ASP A 286 -13.51 34.94 3.29
CA ASP A 286 -12.48 34.05 2.75
C ASP A 286 -13.10 33.21 1.63
N THR A 287 -13.25 33.81 0.46
CA THR A 287 -13.75 33.06 -0.70
C THR A 287 -12.72 32.00 -1.13
N VAL A 288 -13.19 30.87 -1.68
CA VAL A 288 -12.32 29.88 -2.33
C VAL A 288 -11.39 30.54 -3.35
N THR A 289 -11.87 31.60 -4.03
CA THR A 289 -11.07 32.44 -4.92
C THR A 289 -9.87 33.09 -4.23
N SER A 290 -10.04 33.63 -3.01
CA SER A 290 -8.95 34.21 -2.21
C SER A 290 -7.90 33.15 -1.88
N ILE A 291 -8.33 31.98 -1.41
CA ILE A 291 -7.43 30.85 -1.14
C ILE A 291 -6.68 30.44 -2.41
N TRP A 292 -7.36 30.33 -3.54
CA TRP A 292 -6.71 29.95 -4.80
C TRP A 292 -5.70 30.99 -5.27
N SER A 293 -6.01 32.27 -5.15
CA SER A 293 -5.14 33.36 -5.57
C SER A 293 -3.89 33.44 -4.70
N ASN A 294 -4.06 33.34 -3.37
CA ASN A 294 -2.96 33.44 -2.41
C ASN A 294 -2.00 32.25 -2.44
N ASN A 295 -2.42 31.12 -3.02
CA ASN A 295 -1.64 29.87 -3.06
C ASN A 295 -1.35 29.42 -4.50
N ALA A 296 -1.50 30.29 -5.49
CA ALA A 296 -1.26 29.92 -6.88
C ALA A 296 0.16 29.36 -7.12
N GLU A 297 1.13 29.85 -6.35
CA GLU A 297 2.54 29.42 -6.40
C GLU A 297 2.90 28.36 -5.34
N ALA A 298 2.03 28.13 -4.35
CA ALA A 298 2.29 27.20 -3.27
C ALA A 298 1.98 25.76 -3.71
N LEU A 299 3.00 24.89 -3.64
CA LEU A 299 2.91 23.49 -4.03
C LEU A 299 2.39 22.62 -2.87
N PHE A 300 1.20 22.90 -2.34
CA PHE A 300 0.62 22.04 -1.32
C PHE A 300 0.21 20.69 -1.92
N PRO A 301 0.60 19.54 -1.30
CA PRO A 301 0.14 18.24 -1.77
C PRO A 301 -1.38 18.14 -1.68
N GLY A 302 -1.98 18.77 -0.66
CA GLY A 302 -3.42 18.89 -0.58
C GLY A 302 -3.91 19.90 0.44
N ILE A 303 -5.23 20.12 0.43
CA ILE A 303 -5.91 21.10 1.28
C ILE A 303 -7.16 20.50 1.90
N SER A 304 -7.46 20.91 3.13
CA SER A 304 -8.70 20.60 3.84
C SER A 304 -9.54 21.87 4.06
N LEU A 305 -10.83 21.81 3.69
CA LEU A 305 -11.80 22.92 3.80
C LEU A 305 -13.08 22.44 4.47
N THR A 306 -13.68 23.26 5.34
CA THR A 306 -15.04 23.04 5.86
C THR A 306 -15.99 24.10 5.29
N LEU A 307 -17.02 23.68 4.57
CA LEU A 307 -17.92 24.57 3.83
C LEU A 307 -19.28 24.68 4.52
N VAL A 308 -19.61 25.86 5.03
CA VAL A 308 -20.88 26.11 5.78
C VAL A 308 -21.86 27.02 5.05
N SER A 309 -21.49 27.54 3.88
CA SER A 309 -22.27 28.53 3.13
C SER A 309 -22.19 28.29 1.61
N THR A 310 -22.94 29.10 0.86
CA THR A 310 -22.91 29.06 -0.61
C THR A 310 -21.49 29.27 -1.14
N THR A 311 -20.95 28.22 -1.77
CA THR A 311 -19.58 28.17 -2.25
C THR A 311 -19.55 27.93 -3.75
N VAL A 312 -18.87 28.80 -4.49
CA VAL A 312 -18.64 28.61 -5.93
C VAL A 312 -17.14 28.47 -6.17
N PHE A 313 -16.72 27.30 -6.63
CA PHE A 313 -15.35 27.07 -7.05
C PHE A 313 -15.08 27.82 -8.36
N PRO A 314 -14.00 28.61 -8.45
CA PRO A 314 -13.66 29.32 -9.69
C PRO A 314 -13.41 28.36 -10.85
N SER A 315 -13.66 28.81 -12.09
CA SER A 315 -13.33 28.05 -13.30
C SER A 315 -12.02 28.49 -13.95
N ALA A 316 -11.65 29.76 -13.76
CA ALA A 316 -10.49 30.38 -14.41
C ALA A 316 -9.16 30.07 -13.71
N MET A 317 -9.20 29.77 -12.41
CA MET A 317 -8.03 29.52 -11.58
C MET A 317 -7.83 28.01 -11.39
N LYS A 318 -6.56 27.59 -11.44
CA LYS A 318 -6.17 26.19 -11.51
C LYS A 318 -5.05 25.94 -10.51
N PRO A 319 -5.37 25.75 -9.22
CA PRO A 319 -4.32 25.46 -8.24
C PRO A 319 -3.69 24.11 -8.55
N GLY A 320 -2.39 23.96 -8.28
CA GLY A 320 -1.63 22.72 -8.47
C GLY A 320 -1.93 21.63 -7.43
N TRP A 321 -3.07 21.67 -6.75
CA TRP A 321 -3.38 20.77 -5.66
C TRP A 321 -3.63 19.36 -6.17
N THR A 322 -3.07 18.37 -5.47
CA THR A 322 -3.26 16.95 -5.80
C THR A 322 -4.26 16.27 -4.89
N GLY A 323 -4.48 16.80 -3.68
CA GLY A 323 -5.45 16.31 -2.71
C GLY A 323 -6.41 17.40 -2.26
N LEU A 324 -7.69 17.06 -2.15
CA LEU A 324 -8.70 17.95 -1.58
C LEU A 324 -9.60 17.17 -0.62
N HIS A 325 -9.69 17.67 0.60
CA HIS A 325 -10.61 17.20 1.63
C HIS A 325 -11.67 18.28 1.87
N ILE A 326 -12.95 17.91 1.70
CA ILE A 326 -14.08 18.80 1.92
C ILE A 326 -14.98 18.21 3.00
N VAL A 327 -15.19 18.98 4.06
CA VAL A 327 -16.18 18.70 5.09
C VAL A 327 -17.39 19.59 4.84
N TYR A 328 -18.54 18.97 4.55
CA TYR A 328 -19.78 19.69 4.30
C TYR A 328 -20.48 20.08 5.61
N GLY A 329 -20.63 21.37 5.83
CA GLY A 329 -21.39 21.98 6.93
C GLY A 329 -22.73 22.58 6.52
N GLY A 330 -22.97 22.80 5.22
CA GLY A 330 -24.22 23.34 4.69
C GLY A 330 -24.05 24.27 3.49
N GLY A 331 -25.17 24.74 2.94
CA GLY A 331 -25.20 25.69 1.82
C GLY A 331 -25.11 25.05 0.43
N SER A 332 -25.19 25.88 -0.61
CA SER A 332 -25.08 25.41 -1.99
C SER A 332 -23.62 25.31 -2.46
N MET A 333 -23.30 24.34 -3.30
CA MET A 333 -21.95 24.20 -3.88
C MET A 333 -22.01 24.09 -5.40
N ALA A 334 -21.18 24.86 -6.09
CA ALA A 334 -21.13 24.91 -7.55
C ALA A 334 -19.71 25.18 -8.07
N GLY A 335 -19.55 25.09 -9.40
CA GLY A 335 -18.26 25.30 -10.06
C GLY A 335 -17.37 24.05 -10.12
N PRO A 336 -16.30 24.07 -10.93
CA PRO A 336 -15.42 22.94 -11.13
C PRO A 336 -14.37 22.82 -10.03
N LEU A 337 -14.11 21.59 -9.58
CA LEU A 337 -12.94 21.30 -8.76
C LEU A 337 -11.65 21.31 -9.61
N PRO A 338 -10.47 21.55 -9.00
CA PRO A 338 -9.21 21.57 -9.74
C PRO A 338 -8.95 20.27 -10.50
N PHE A 339 -8.66 20.37 -11.80
CA PHE A 339 -8.51 19.21 -12.69
C PHE A 339 -7.25 18.35 -12.38
N THR A 340 -6.30 18.90 -11.62
CA THR A 340 -5.07 18.24 -11.15
C THR A 340 -5.30 17.32 -9.94
N LEU A 341 -6.51 17.33 -9.36
CA LEU A 341 -6.82 16.53 -8.20
C LEU A 341 -6.69 15.04 -8.52
N GLN A 342 -5.87 14.36 -7.72
CA GLN A 342 -5.68 12.92 -7.71
C GLN A 342 -6.44 12.26 -6.55
N VAL A 343 -6.61 12.96 -5.43
CA VAL A 343 -7.31 12.50 -4.24
C VAL A 343 -8.43 13.46 -3.88
N LEU A 344 -9.63 12.93 -3.69
CA LEU A 344 -10.78 13.68 -3.20
C LEU A 344 -11.38 12.97 -1.98
N ILE A 345 -11.54 13.68 -0.87
CA ILE A 345 -12.20 13.17 0.34
C ILE A 345 -13.42 14.06 0.60
N LEU A 346 -14.61 13.45 0.69
CA LEU A 346 -15.86 14.15 0.97
C LEU A 346 -16.47 13.59 2.27
N GLU A 347 -16.62 14.45 3.26
CA GLU A 347 -17.23 14.11 4.56
C GLU A 347 -18.47 14.97 4.83
N LYS A 348 -19.43 14.40 5.57
CA LYS A 348 -20.67 15.02 6.06
C LYS A 348 -21.67 15.44 4.98
N PHE A 349 -21.59 14.86 3.78
CA PHE A 349 -22.49 15.17 2.66
C PHE A 349 -23.86 14.47 2.71
N LYS A 350 -24.22 13.78 3.80
CA LYS A 350 -25.46 12.99 3.92
C LYS A 350 -26.72 13.78 3.53
N MET A 351 -26.79 15.06 3.90
CA MET A 351 -27.94 15.95 3.69
C MET A 351 -27.71 16.99 2.59
N SER A 352 -26.75 16.75 1.68
CA SER A 352 -26.45 17.70 0.59
C SER A 352 -27.51 17.65 -0.50
N SER A 353 -28.49 18.56 -0.50
CA SER A 353 -29.44 18.72 -1.62
C SER A 353 -28.92 19.69 -2.67
N ASP A 354 -28.19 20.72 -2.24
CA ASP A 354 -27.92 21.92 -3.07
C ASP A 354 -26.51 21.90 -3.69
N VAL A 355 -25.99 20.71 -3.94
CA VAL A 355 -24.65 20.49 -4.51
C VAL A 355 -24.77 20.13 -5.99
N LYS A 356 -24.18 20.96 -6.86
CA LYS A 356 -24.14 20.74 -8.31
C LYS A 356 -23.04 19.75 -8.67
N TRP A 357 -23.28 18.45 -8.42
CA TRP A 357 -22.32 17.36 -8.59
C TRP A 357 -21.71 17.27 -10.00
N ASN A 358 -22.50 17.54 -11.03
CA ASN A 358 -22.03 17.57 -12.42
C ASN A 358 -20.95 18.64 -12.65
N GLN A 359 -21.09 19.82 -12.02
CA GLN A 359 -20.11 20.88 -12.13
C GLN A 359 -18.85 20.53 -11.34
N LEU A 360 -18.99 20.02 -10.12
CA LEU A 360 -17.86 19.71 -9.24
C LEU A 360 -16.99 18.58 -9.77
N LEU A 361 -17.60 17.49 -10.22
CA LEU A 361 -16.88 16.25 -10.57
C LEU A 361 -16.63 16.11 -12.08
N GLY A 362 -17.31 16.89 -12.91
CA GLY A 362 -17.26 16.74 -14.37
C GLY A 362 -15.89 17.01 -15.01
N SER A 363 -15.00 17.76 -14.35
CA SER A 363 -13.67 18.15 -14.85
C SER A 363 -12.51 17.35 -14.26
N LEU A 364 -12.76 16.35 -13.41
CA LEU A 364 -11.73 15.67 -12.61
C LEU A 364 -10.97 14.58 -13.40
N ALA A 365 -10.26 14.98 -14.44
CA ALA A 365 -9.61 14.07 -15.38
C ALA A 365 -8.37 13.33 -14.81
N GLN A 366 -7.86 13.70 -13.62
CA GLN A 366 -6.70 13.05 -12.99
C GLN A 366 -7.03 12.34 -11.68
N LEU A 367 -8.31 12.25 -11.34
CA LEU A 367 -8.76 11.69 -10.07
C LEU A 367 -8.46 10.19 -10.02
N HIS A 368 -7.69 9.77 -9.01
CA HIS A 368 -7.29 8.39 -8.80
C HIS A 368 -8.03 7.76 -7.61
N VAL A 369 -8.22 8.50 -6.53
CA VAL A 369 -8.83 8.03 -5.28
C VAL A 369 -9.95 8.96 -4.86
N THR A 370 -11.10 8.40 -4.49
CA THR A 370 -12.17 9.14 -3.84
C THR A 370 -12.56 8.47 -2.54
N ILE A 371 -12.62 9.20 -1.43
CA ILE A 371 -13.07 8.67 -0.13
C ILE A 371 -14.36 9.39 0.27
N LEU A 372 -15.37 8.62 0.67
CA LEU A 372 -16.70 9.11 1.02
C LEU A 372 -17.11 8.56 2.39
N ASP A 373 -17.82 9.33 3.19
CA ASP A 373 -18.30 8.86 4.49
C ASP A 373 -19.70 8.21 4.45
N ASP A 374 -20.40 8.30 3.31
CA ASP A 374 -21.76 7.78 3.16
C ASP A 374 -21.99 6.99 1.85
N CYS A 375 -22.63 5.82 1.96
CA CYS A 375 -22.96 4.96 0.82
C CYS A 375 -24.06 5.54 -0.09
N ALA A 376 -25.04 6.26 0.45
CA ALA A 376 -26.08 6.92 -0.34
C ALA A 376 -25.50 8.07 -1.16
N LEU A 377 -24.50 8.77 -0.62
CA LEU A 377 -23.71 9.72 -1.40
C LEU A 377 -22.98 9.01 -2.53
N THR A 378 -22.30 7.90 -2.22
CA THR A 378 -21.59 7.06 -3.21
C THR A 378 -22.51 6.67 -4.37
N GLU A 379 -23.72 6.22 -4.07
CA GLU A 379 -24.74 5.89 -5.06
C GLU A 379 -25.17 7.11 -5.89
N ARG A 380 -25.45 8.24 -5.22
CA ARG A 380 -25.86 9.49 -5.88
C ARG A 380 -24.83 9.99 -6.90
N ILE A 381 -23.54 9.91 -6.56
CA ILE A 381 -22.46 10.37 -7.44
C ILE A 381 -21.86 9.24 -8.29
N ALA A 382 -22.42 8.03 -8.23
CA ALA A 382 -21.87 6.85 -8.87
C ALA A 382 -21.70 7.01 -10.38
N MET A 383 -22.63 7.70 -11.04
CA MET A 383 -22.53 7.98 -12.48
C MET A 383 -21.23 8.72 -12.81
N TYR A 384 -20.91 9.81 -12.09
CA TYR A 384 -19.71 10.61 -12.34
C TYR A 384 -18.43 9.83 -12.05
N LEU A 385 -18.41 9.08 -10.95
CA LEU A 385 -17.25 8.27 -10.56
C LEU A 385 -17.03 7.09 -11.51
N THR A 386 -18.09 6.46 -12.00
CA THR A 386 -17.98 5.32 -12.94
C THR A 386 -17.62 5.77 -14.35
N THR A 387 -18.00 6.97 -14.79
CA THR A 387 -17.56 7.55 -16.07
C THR A 387 -16.12 8.05 -16.04
N ASN A 388 -15.56 8.28 -14.85
CA ASN A 388 -14.17 8.70 -14.71
C ASN A 388 -13.22 7.54 -15.05
N SER A 389 -12.40 7.70 -16.09
CA SER A 389 -11.47 6.69 -16.59
C SER A 389 -10.18 6.59 -15.76
N THR A 390 -9.81 7.64 -15.03
CA THR A 390 -8.60 7.65 -14.20
C THR A 390 -8.87 7.15 -12.78
N LEU A 391 -10.12 7.12 -12.33
CA LEU A 391 -10.47 6.66 -11.01
C LEU A 391 -10.07 5.19 -10.83
N LYS A 392 -9.18 4.94 -9.86
CA LYS A 392 -8.65 3.62 -9.55
C LYS A 392 -9.21 3.02 -8.27
N ALA A 393 -9.63 3.85 -7.32
CA ALA A 393 -10.16 3.42 -6.04
C ALA A 393 -11.24 4.35 -5.47
N VAL A 394 -12.21 3.75 -4.77
CA VAL A 394 -13.23 4.44 -3.98
C VAL A 394 -13.27 3.86 -2.58
N GLY A 395 -13.05 4.68 -1.55
CA GLY A 395 -13.15 4.30 -0.15
C GLY A 395 -14.46 4.76 0.48
N CYS A 396 -14.97 3.98 1.42
CA CYS A 396 -16.15 4.29 2.21
C CYS A 396 -15.86 4.19 3.72
N LEU A 397 -16.05 5.28 4.46
CA LEU A 397 -15.79 5.38 5.90
C LEU A 397 -16.97 4.90 6.77
N LYS A 398 -18.03 4.35 6.16
CA LYS A 398 -19.22 3.85 6.88
C LYS A 398 -18.99 2.51 7.60
N GLU A 399 -17.72 2.16 7.82
CA GLU A 399 -17.29 0.98 8.57
C GLU A 399 -18.03 -0.29 8.13
N ARG A 400 -18.54 -1.08 9.08
CA ARG A 400 -19.27 -2.32 8.83
C ARG A 400 -20.58 -2.11 8.07
N LYS A 401 -21.20 -0.95 8.23
CA LYS A 401 -22.49 -0.59 7.61
C LYS A 401 -22.34 -0.19 6.14
N CYS A 402 -21.12 -0.27 5.60
CA CYS A 402 -20.87 -0.01 4.19
C CYS A 402 -21.54 -1.06 3.28
N TRP A 403 -22.42 -0.57 2.40
CA TRP A 403 -23.10 -1.35 1.35
C TRP A 403 -22.73 -0.89 -0.07
N CYS A 404 -21.66 -0.10 -0.23
CA CYS A 404 -21.22 0.39 -1.54
C CYS A 404 -20.97 -0.72 -2.57
N TYR A 405 -20.72 -1.96 -2.14
CA TYR A 405 -20.60 -3.13 -3.03
C TYR A 405 -21.85 -3.38 -3.88
N LYS A 406 -23.05 -2.96 -3.41
CA LYS A 406 -24.31 -3.08 -4.16
C LYS A 406 -24.48 -2.01 -5.24
N THR A 407 -23.76 -0.89 -5.13
CA THR A 407 -23.84 0.27 -6.04
C THR A 407 -23.11 0.01 -7.36
N ALA A 408 -23.31 0.86 -8.37
CA ALA A 408 -22.61 0.77 -9.65
C ALA A 408 -21.07 0.81 -9.50
N ILE A 409 -20.54 1.58 -8.53
CA ILE A 409 -19.11 1.60 -8.22
C ILE A 409 -18.65 0.24 -7.69
N GLY A 410 -19.38 -0.32 -6.72
CA GLY A 410 -19.09 -1.62 -6.15
C GLY A 410 -19.08 -2.74 -7.18
N ARG A 411 -19.99 -2.68 -8.17
CA ARG A 411 -20.05 -3.64 -9.29
C ARG A 411 -18.90 -3.44 -10.30
N LYS A 412 -18.48 -2.20 -10.54
CA LYS A 412 -17.34 -1.88 -11.42
C LYS A 412 -16.03 -2.36 -10.81
N CYS A 413 -15.84 -2.17 -9.51
CA CYS A 413 -14.64 -2.56 -8.78
C CYS A 413 -14.60 -4.07 -8.54
N THR A 414 -13.56 -4.73 -9.04
CA THR A 414 -13.42 -6.19 -8.91
C THR A 414 -12.82 -6.62 -7.58
N ARG A 415 -12.14 -5.70 -6.87
CA ARG A 415 -11.39 -6.02 -5.65
C ARG A 415 -11.74 -5.08 -4.49
N THR A 416 -11.56 -5.58 -3.28
CA THR A 416 -11.82 -4.85 -2.04
C THR A 416 -10.71 -4.97 -1.02
N ILE A 417 -10.56 -3.92 -0.20
CA ILE A 417 -9.69 -3.86 0.97
C ILE A 417 -10.56 -3.50 2.17
N GLU A 418 -10.47 -4.31 3.21
CA GLU A 418 -11.07 -4.06 4.51
C GLU A 418 -9.99 -3.43 5.41
N VAL A 419 -10.15 -2.17 5.80
CA VAL A 419 -9.20 -1.51 6.72
C VAL A 419 -9.56 -1.90 8.14
N VAL A 420 -8.65 -2.57 8.84
CA VAL A 420 -8.87 -3.19 10.16
C VAL A 420 -7.85 -2.66 11.17
N PRO A 421 -8.13 -2.74 12.49
CA PRO A 421 -7.12 -2.44 13.51
C PRO A 421 -5.83 -3.23 13.29
N GLU A 422 -4.67 -2.61 13.55
CA GLU A 422 -3.36 -3.25 13.34
C GLU A 422 -3.23 -4.66 13.95
N LYS A 423 -3.77 -4.87 15.16
CA LYS A 423 -3.78 -6.20 15.84
C LYS A 423 -4.55 -7.28 15.08
N GLU A 424 -5.47 -6.88 14.21
CA GLU A 424 -6.31 -7.74 13.37
C GLU A 424 -5.74 -7.90 11.95
N ASN A 425 -4.65 -7.20 11.61
CA ASN A 425 -4.02 -7.26 10.30
C ASN A 425 -3.15 -8.52 10.12
N ASN A 426 -3.78 -9.69 10.08
CA ASN A 426 -3.11 -10.96 9.88
C ASN A 426 -4.01 -12.01 9.20
N ASN A 427 -3.39 -13.03 8.59
CA ASN A 427 -4.11 -14.07 7.86
C ASN A 427 -5.00 -14.95 8.75
N GLU A 428 -4.69 -15.07 10.05
CA GLU A 428 -5.52 -15.84 10.98
C GLU A 428 -6.86 -15.15 11.19
N TYR A 429 -6.85 -13.85 11.50
CA TYR A 429 -8.04 -13.02 11.59
C TYR A 429 -8.82 -12.99 10.26
N TYR A 430 -8.11 -12.84 9.13
CA TYR A 430 -8.73 -12.91 7.81
C TYR A 430 -9.47 -14.24 7.62
N ALA A 431 -8.82 -15.37 7.91
CA ALA A 431 -9.42 -16.69 7.72
C ALA A 431 -10.62 -16.92 8.65
N MET A 432 -10.52 -16.46 9.90
CA MET A 432 -11.64 -16.53 10.84
C MET A 432 -12.84 -15.72 10.38
N THR A 433 -12.63 -14.55 9.79
CA THR A 433 -13.70 -13.63 9.43
C THR A 433 -14.28 -13.91 8.04
N ALA A 434 -13.43 -14.26 7.07
CA ALA A 434 -13.86 -14.53 5.70
C ALA A 434 -14.58 -15.88 5.54
N PHE A 435 -14.22 -16.90 6.33
CA PHE A 435 -14.73 -18.27 6.13
C PHE A 435 -15.68 -18.77 7.22
N LYS A 436 -15.94 -18.02 8.31
CA LYS A 436 -16.92 -18.45 9.33
C LYS A 436 -18.30 -17.85 9.05
N PRO A 437 -19.27 -18.67 8.60
CA PRO A 437 -20.44 -18.19 7.84
C PRO A 437 -21.59 -17.59 8.68
N LYS A 438 -21.44 -17.33 9.98
CA LYS A 438 -22.62 -16.96 10.81
C LYS A 438 -22.55 -15.70 11.65
N LYS A 439 -21.37 -15.15 12.03
CA LYS A 439 -21.32 -13.97 12.92
C LYS A 439 -20.09 -13.05 12.78
N ALA A 440 -19.08 -13.42 12.00
CA ALA A 440 -17.84 -12.64 11.93
C ALA A 440 -17.86 -11.71 10.71
N ALA A 441 -18.36 -10.48 10.90
CA ALA A 441 -18.08 -9.40 9.96
C ALA A 441 -16.75 -8.73 10.36
N PHE A 442 -15.95 -8.32 9.38
CA PHE A 442 -14.74 -7.57 9.64
C PHE A 442 -15.06 -6.33 10.50
N HIS A 443 -14.26 -6.10 11.54
CA HIS A 443 -14.26 -4.83 12.27
C HIS A 443 -13.50 -3.82 11.41
N THR A 444 -14.22 -3.18 10.49
CA THR A 444 -13.59 -2.26 9.53
C THR A 444 -13.79 -0.80 9.90
N THR A 445 -12.74 0.00 9.79
CA THR A 445 -12.81 1.47 9.84
C THR A 445 -13.16 2.06 8.46
N CYS A 446 -12.71 1.41 7.39
CA CYS A 446 -12.96 1.82 6.00
C CYS A 446 -13.04 0.59 5.10
N LYS A 447 -13.86 0.68 4.04
CA LYS A 447 -13.87 -0.29 2.94
C LYS A 447 -13.46 0.38 1.65
N ILE A 448 -12.43 -0.13 0.99
CA ILE A 448 -11.90 0.42 -0.25
C ILE A 448 -12.16 -0.54 -1.40
N PHE A 449 -12.82 -0.04 -2.43
CA PHE A 449 -13.09 -0.72 -3.68
C PHE A 449 -12.09 -0.23 -4.71
N TYR A 450 -11.40 -1.13 -5.41
CA TYR A 450 -10.37 -0.73 -6.36
C TYR A 450 -10.34 -1.60 -7.62
N LEU A 451 -9.81 -1.02 -8.69
CA LEU A 451 -9.73 -1.62 -10.03
C LEU A 451 -8.34 -2.19 -10.33
N ASP A 452 -7.31 -1.43 -9.95
CA ASP A 452 -5.93 -1.64 -10.37
C ASP A 452 -5.01 -1.74 -9.15
N ALA A 453 -4.18 -2.79 -9.09
CA ALA A 453 -3.23 -3.01 -8.01
C ALA A 453 -2.16 -1.92 -7.89
N THR A 454 -1.89 -1.16 -8.95
CA THR A 454 -0.94 -0.03 -8.88
C THR A 454 -1.39 1.07 -7.91
N ILE A 455 -2.67 1.11 -7.54
CA ILE A 455 -3.17 2.10 -6.57
C ILE A 455 -2.79 1.74 -5.12
N LEU A 456 -2.42 0.48 -4.85
CA LEU A 456 -2.17 0.01 -3.49
C LEU A 456 -1.04 0.79 -2.83
N SER A 457 0.04 1.11 -3.56
CA SER A 457 1.14 1.91 -3.04
C SER A 457 0.79 3.38 -2.77
N LYS A 458 -0.30 3.90 -3.36
CA LYS A 458 -0.80 5.26 -3.06
C LYS A 458 -1.72 5.31 -1.85
N ILE A 459 -2.38 4.19 -1.53
CA ILE A 459 -3.38 4.12 -0.45
C ILE A 459 -2.79 3.55 0.84
N CYS A 460 -1.88 2.59 0.70
CA CYS A 460 -1.23 1.89 1.80
C CYS A 460 0.18 2.42 1.98
N GLU A 461 0.40 3.11 3.09
CA GLU A 461 1.73 3.48 3.54
C GLU A 461 2.34 2.29 4.31
N ALA A 462 3.18 1.53 3.60
CA ALA A 462 3.89 0.38 4.15
C ALA A 462 5.40 0.61 4.07
N GLY A 463 6.06 0.61 5.23
CA GLY A 463 7.51 0.73 5.35
C GLY A 463 8.14 -0.58 5.80
N LEU A 464 9.40 -0.81 5.38
CA LEU A 464 10.19 -1.90 5.95
C LEU A 464 10.54 -1.58 7.41
N PRO A 465 10.45 -2.56 8.33
CA PRO A 465 10.97 -2.40 9.68
C PRO A 465 12.43 -1.94 9.65
N SER A 466 12.82 -1.04 10.56
CA SER A 466 14.12 -0.35 10.51
C SER A 466 15.32 -1.31 10.47
N ASN A 467 15.25 -2.44 11.16
CA ASN A 467 16.27 -3.49 11.10
C ASN A 467 16.34 -4.16 9.72
N VAL A 468 15.19 -4.50 9.13
CA VAL A 468 15.10 -5.12 7.79
C VAL A 468 15.53 -4.14 6.70
N ALA A 469 15.10 -2.88 6.77
CA ALA A 469 15.52 -1.82 5.86
C ALA A 469 17.04 -1.67 5.87
N ARG A 470 17.65 -1.60 7.05
CA ARG A 470 19.10 -1.54 7.23
C ARG A 470 19.79 -2.78 6.68
N ALA A 471 19.24 -3.97 6.95
CA ALA A 471 19.80 -5.23 6.47
C ALA A 471 19.77 -5.31 4.93
N TRP A 472 18.65 -4.90 4.32
CA TRP A 472 18.47 -4.83 2.88
C TRP A 472 19.42 -3.85 2.20
N SER A 473 19.53 -2.61 2.70
CA SER A 473 20.45 -1.61 2.18
C SER A 473 21.91 -2.08 2.25
N ASN A 474 22.31 -2.70 3.37
CA ASN A 474 23.64 -3.27 3.52
C ASN A 474 23.88 -4.41 2.52
N LEU A 475 22.90 -5.30 2.34
CA LEU A 475 23.01 -6.40 1.39
C LEU A 475 23.13 -5.89 -0.06
N LEU A 476 22.35 -4.88 -0.44
CA LEU A 476 22.43 -4.25 -1.76
C LEU A 476 23.79 -3.59 -1.99
N ASN A 477 24.32 -2.87 -1.00
CA ASN A 477 25.65 -2.26 -1.09
C ASN A 477 26.74 -3.34 -1.28
N MET A 478 26.71 -4.40 -0.49
CA MET A 478 27.65 -5.52 -0.64
C MET A 478 27.54 -6.21 -2.01
N ARG A 479 26.32 -6.36 -2.54
CA ARG A 479 26.10 -6.90 -3.90
C ARG A 479 26.65 -5.98 -4.99
N LYS A 480 26.47 -4.66 -4.86
CA LYS A 480 27.05 -3.67 -5.80
C LYS A 480 28.58 -3.73 -5.80
N GLN A 481 29.19 -3.82 -4.61
CA GLN A 481 30.64 -3.98 -4.48
C GLN A 481 31.14 -5.30 -5.11
N LEU A 482 30.42 -6.41 -4.92
CA LEU A 482 30.73 -7.68 -5.58
C LEU A 482 30.66 -7.55 -7.11
N ALA A 483 29.58 -6.96 -7.63
CA ALA A 483 29.39 -6.80 -9.07
C ALA A 483 30.50 -5.94 -9.70
N ALA A 484 30.86 -4.83 -9.06
CA ALA A 484 31.96 -3.97 -9.50
C ALA A 484 33.32 -4.71 -9.48
N ALA A 485 33.54 -5.61 -8.52
CA ALA A 485 34.76 -6.39 -8.42
C ALA A 485 34.85 -7.54 -9.45
N VAL A 486 33.71 -8.01 -9.99
CA VAL A 486 33.65 -9.05 -11.04
C VAL A 486 33.79 -8.46 -12.45
N ALA A 487 33.38 -7.20 -12.64
CA ALA A 487 33.50 -6.50 -13.92
C ALA A 487 34.95 -6.06 -14.26
N LEU A 488 35.86 -6.11 -13.29
CA LEU A 488 37.30 -5.81 -13.41
C LEU A 488 38.12 -7.09 -13.57
#